data_AF-A0A380KD54-F1
#
_entry.id   AF-A0A380KD54-F1
#
_cell.length_a   1.000
_cell.length_b   1.000
_cell.length_c   1.000
_cell.angle_alpha   90.00
_cell.angle_beta   90.00
_cell.angle_gamma   90.00
#
_symmetry.space_group_name_H-M   'P 1'
#
loop_
_entity.id
_entity.type
_entity.pdbx_description
1 polymer ?
#
loop_
_entity_poly.entity_id
_entity_poly.type
_entity_poly.pdbx_seq_one_letter_code
_entity_poly.pdbx_strand_id
1 'polypeptide(L)' 'MAFGDNGPRKKTPFEKLTMIVVIVMIIVTIGGILFTALAGVTGM' A
#
# COMPACT_ATOMS: atom_id res chain seq x y z
N MET A 1 25.47 -4.36 -15.46
CA MET A 1 24.71 -5.59 -15.10
C MET A 1 23.45 -5.67 -15.95
N ALA A 2 22.99 -6.88 -16.28
CA ALA A 2 21.66 -7.08 -16.88
C ALA A 2 20.59 -6.82 -15.81
N PHE A 3 19.57 -6.02 -16.15
CA PHE A 3 18.42 -5.65 -15.31
C PHE A 3 18.70 -5.53 -13.80
N GLY A 4 19.05 -4.32 -13.35
CA GLY A 4 19.25 -4.08 -11.91
C GLY A 4 20.19 -2.94 -11.56
N ASP A 5 20.85 -2.33 -12.55
CA ASP A 5 21.69 -1.14 -12.36
C ASP A 5 20.83 0.14 -12.19
N ASN A 6 19.86 0.10 -11.28
CA ASN A 6 19.34 1.30 -10.65
C ASN A 6 20.25 1.58 -9.45
N GLY A 7 21.40 2.21 -9.68
CA GLY A 7 22.25 2.72 -8.60
C GLY A 7 21.43 3.55 -7.59
N PRO A 8 21.98 3.93 -6.43
CA PRO A 8 21.23 4.57 -5.34
C PRO A 8 20.65 5.93 -5.77
N ARG A 9 19.50 5.89 -6.44
CA ARG A 9 18.76 7.05 -6.91
C ARG A 9 17.79 7.44 -5.82
N LYS A 10 17.88 8.70 -5.40
CA LYS A 10 16.87 9.30 -4.54
C LYS A 10 15.54 9.24 -5.31
N LYS A 11 14.53 8.59 -4.73
CA LYS A 11 13.18 8.57 -5.29
C LYS A 11 12.68 9.98 -5.54
N THR A 12 12.12 10.23 -6.71
CA THR A 12 11.53 11.55 -7.04
C THR A 12 10.39 11.86 -6.06
N PRO A 13 10.04 13.14 -5.84
CA PRO A 13 8.91 13.48 -4.96
C PRO A 13 7.60 12.81 -5.41
N PHE A 14 7.40 12.65 -6.72
CA PHE A 14 6.26 11.91 -7.27
C PHE A 14 6.29 10.42 -6.94
N GLU A 15 7.46 9.79 -7.04
CA GLU A 15 7.63 8.38 -6.70
C GLU A 15 7.45 8.11 -5.20
N LYS A 16 7.87 9.06 -4.35
CA LYS A 16 7.59 8.98 -2.90
C LYS A 16 6.09 9.13 -2.61
N LEU A 17 5.42 10.06 -3.27
CA LEU A 17 3.99 10.27 -3.11
C LEU A 17 3.19 9.04 -3.53
N THR A 18 3.49 8.47 -4.70
CA THR A 18 2.85 7.24 -5.19
C THR A 18 3.12 6.06 -4.25
N MET A 19 4.32 5.94 -3.68
CA MET A 19 4.60 4.93 -2.67
C MET A 19 3.71 5.08 -1.43
N ILE A 20 3.54 6.32 -0.93
CA ILE A 20 2.65 6.61 0.21
C ILE A 20 1.20 6.22 -0.12
N VAL A 21 0.73 6.59 -1.31
CA VAL A 21 -0.63 6.23 -1.78
C VAL A 21 -0.82 4.72 -1.81
N VAL A 22 0.15 3.96 -2.32
CA VAL A 22 0.08 2.49 -2.36
C VAL A 22 0.03 1.90 -0.95
N ILE A 23 0.85 2.42 -0.01
CA ILE A 23 0.83 1.96 1.38
C ILE A 23 -0.54 2.21 2.01
N VAL A 24 -1.10 3.41 1.82
CA VAL A 24 -2.44 3.77 2.33
C VAL A 24 -3.50 2.87 1.70
N MET A 25 -3.43 2.61 0.39
CA MET A 25 -4.37 1.75 -0.31
C MET A 25 -4.40 0.35 0.32
N ILE A 26 -3.24 -0.24 0.61
CA ILE A 26 -3.15 -1.55 1.25
C ILE A 26 -3.77 -1.53 2.64
N ILE A 27 -3.49 -0.50 3.45
CA ILE A 27 -4.08 -0.35 4.79
C ILE A 27 -5.60 -0.24 4.71
N VAL A 28 -6.13 0.56 3.78
CA VAL A 28 -7.57 0.73 3.58
C VAL A 28 -8.22 -0.58 3.13
N THR A 29 -7.61 -1.31 2.20
CA THR A 29 -8.13 -2.59 1.73
C THR A 29 -8.18 -3.61 2.86
N ILE A 30 -7.09 -3.75 3.64
CA ILE A 30 -7.06 -4.67 4.78
C ILE A 30 -8.08 -4.24 5.84
N GLY A 31 -8.13 -2.94 6.18
CA GLY A 31 -9.08 -2.39 7.13
C GLY A 31 -10.53 -2.63 6.73
N GLY A 32 -10.87 -2.46 5.46
CA GLY A 32 -12.20 -2.73 4.92
C GLY A 32 -12.58 -4.21 5.00
N ILE A 33 -11.65 -5.12 4.65
CA ILE A 33 -11.88 -6.57 4.77
C ILE A 33 -12.09 -6.96 6.23
N LEU A 34 -11.26 -6.45 7.14
CA LEU A 34 -11.39 -6.76 8.57
C LEU A 34 -12.68 -6.17 9.15
N PHE A 35 -13.05 -4.95 8.78
CA PHE A 35 -14.29 -4.33 9.24
C PHE A 35 -15.52 -5.10 8.77
N THR A 36 -15.56 -5.48 7.49
CA THR A 36 -16.67 -6.27 6.93
C THR A 36 -16.75 -7.66 7.54
N ALA A 37 -15.60 -8.33 7.75
CA ALA A 37 -15.56 -9.63 8.43
C ALA A 37 -16.03 -9.54 9.88
N LEU A 38 -15.60 -8.52 10.64
CA LEU A 38 -16.02 -8.31 12.01
C LEU A 38 -17.52 -7.97 12.09
N ALA A 39 -18.01 -7.08 11.23
CA ALA A 39 -19.43 -6.75 11.15
C ALA A 39 -20.28 -8.01 10.89
N GLY A 40 -19.87 -8.84 9.93
CA GLY A 40 -20.53 -10.10 9.60
C GLY A 40 -20.49 -11.15 10.74
N VAL A 41 -19.45 -11.14 11.58
CA VAL A 41 -19.35 -12.03 12.76
C VAL A 41 -20.22 -11.54 13.92
N THR A 42 -20.32 -10.23 14.14
CA THR A 42 -21.11 -9.67 15.25
C THR A 42 -22.61 -9.48 14.92
N GLY A 43 -23.02 -9.68 13.67
CA GLY A 43 -24.44 -9.66 13.27
C GLY A 43 -25.12 -8.29 13.36
N MET A 44 -24.35 -7.20 13.26
CA MET A 44 -24.89 -5.84 13.10
C MET A 44 -25.38 -5.60 11.68
#